data_AF-A0A832X4U3-F1
#
_entry.id   AF-A0A832X4U3-F1
#
_cell.length_a   1.000
_cell.length_b   1.000
_cell.length_c   1.000
_cell.angle_alpha   90.00
_cell.angle_beta   90.00
_cell.angle_gamma   90.00
#
_symmetry.space_group_name_H-M   'P 1'
#
loop_
_entity.id
_entity.type
_entity.pdbx_description
1 polymer ?
#
loop_
_entity_poly.entity_id
_entity_poly.type
_entity_poly.pdbx_seq_one_letter_code
_entity_poly.pdbx_strand_id
1 'polypeptide(L)'
;MEGSAVGGRREAGLSEVVGFVLIIGLIVVVASLYLTYGVPAQGRENEILHMNAVKDQFVSYKISLDSLFNNNKVGTTVSNSFNLGTSGGYSTGSVGFIPVMSPLNSAGVMAINQRTAEPETLEVMSNSLVLNSTVFYREDLPAVPNFTPSHIYINISGIRQTDLNEEGVFGATVNTTKWTAIINLTPRVFYFNSFESRNVLLASCIAPNQRVSSVDGDGRVYCLFPIRASYYNYTDITLKISKGGITTLQDYSVYKNVSSGITYSVDLMNDAYGLGSAISPTDTIVLTTGKTTSGSLIAATGNITYNFADMSPYSTSPIPLGSIEYRAQNNYWIPQTFYYQMGGVFLQQGDGNTTYKLPPEITFSYDNQTDEAKKIVTVNINALTIDKNNRGVVGGNSPVQIKSTLTNITPFPYASGSANTRWIRIGVNTSDSQARTMWTNYFNYTAIVAGVPNYVVKEEGTESYILINGYDTSTTGRYDINVIASNATYSTSVHGIGGIVQ
;
A
#
# COMPACT_ATOMS: atom_id res chain seq x y z
N MET A 1 40.55 95.47 -48.42
CA MET A 1 40.62 94.89 -47.06
C MET A 1 39.52 93.87 -46.96
N GLU A 2 39.93 92.61 -46.89
CA GLU A 2 39.11 91.42 -46.70
C GLU A 2 38.31 91.47 -45.39
N GLY A 3 37.21 90.70 -45.35
CA GLY A 3 36.44 90.46 -44.13
C GLY A 3 35.18 89.63 -44.39
N SER A 4 35.37 88.32 -44.55
CA SER A 4 34.37 87.26 -44.76
C SER A 4 33.15 87.36 -43.83
N ALA A 5 31.94 87.30 -44.40
CA ALA A 5 30.68 87.10 -43.69
C ALA A 5 29.75 86.17 -44.47
N VAL A 6 30.20 84.94 -44.76
CA VAL A 6 29.33 83.85 -45.23
C VAL A 6 29.83 82.53 -44.61
N GLY A 7 29.27 82.13 -43.46
CA GLY A 7 29.70 80.90 -42.77
C GLY A 7 28.72 80.24 -41.79
N GLY A 8 27.67 80.91 -41.32
CA GLY A 8 26.87 80.39 -40.18
C GLY A 8 25.83 79.30 -40.45
N ARG A 9 25.52 78.94 -41.71
CA ARG A 9 24.45 77.96 -42.03
C ARG A 9 24.93 76.55 -42.36
N ARG A 10 26.20 76.36 -42.73
CA ARG A 10 26.76 75.03 -43.03
C ARG A 10 27.32 74.33 -41.79
N GLU A 11 27.88 75.07 -40.84
CA GLU A 11 28.46 74.52 -39.61
C GLU A 11 27.40 73.99 -38.64
N ALA A 12 26.21 74.61 -38.60
CA ALA A 12 25.08 74.12 -37.80
C ALA A 12 24.54 72.77 -38.30
N GLY A 13 24.34 72.62 -39.62
CA GLY A 13 23.89 71.34 -40.21
C GLY A 13 24.93 70.22 -40.12
N LEU A 14 26.22 70.54 -40.22
CA LEU A 14 27.31 69.57 -40.01
C LEU A 14 27.42 69.15 -38.53
N SER A 15 27.24 70.08 -37.58
CA SER A 15 27.27 69.77 -36.15
C SER A 15 26.07 68.91 -35.71
N GLU A 16 24.88 69.15 -36.26
CA GLU A 16 23.69 68.34 -36.02
C GLU A 16 23.85 66.90 -36.54
N VAL A 17 24.41 66.75 -37.74
CA VAL A 17 24.68 65.42 -38.32
C VAL A 17 25.75 64.66 -37.53
N VAL A 18 26.84 65.31 -37.12
CA VAL A 18 27.89 64.67 -36.30
C VAL A 18 27.35 64.28 -34.92
N GLY A 19 26.52 65.12 -34.30
CA GLY A 19 25.83 64.80 -33.05
C GLY A 19 24.92 63.57 -33.18
N PHE A 20 24.15 63.48 -34.27
CA PHE A 20 23.27 62.34 -34.52
C PHE A 20 24.05 61.04 -34.76
N VAL A 21 25.14 61.10 -35.53
CA VAL A 21 26.01 59.92 -35.79
C VAL A 21 26.68 59.42 -34.51
N LEU A 22 27.13 60.32 -33.62
CA LEU A 22 27.69 59.94 -32.32
C LEU A 22 26.65 59.28 -31.41
N ILE A 23 25.41 59.78 -31.38
CA ILE A 23 24.32 59.18 -30.61
C ILE A 23 23.97 57.80 -31.15
N ILE A 24 23.88 57.62 -32.47
CA ILE A 24 23.69 56.29 -33.08
C ILE A 24 24.84 55.36 -32.73
N GLY A 25 26.09 55.82 -32.83
CA GLY A 25 27.27 55.04 -32.46
C GLY A 25 27.20 54.55 -31.02
N LEU A 26 26.79 55.43 -30.09
CA LEU A 26 26.60 55.07 -28.68
C LEU A 26 25.47 54.04 -28.49
N ILE A 27 24.33 54.24 -29.15
CA ILE A 27 23.19 53.31 -29.07
C ILE A 27 23.59 51.93 -29.61
N VAL A 28 24.33 51.88 -30.73
CA VAL A 28 24.81 50.62 -31.32
C VAL A 28 25.78 49.90 -30.37
N VAL A 29 26.69 50.62 -29.72
CA VAL A 29 27.61 50.03 -28.73
C VAL A 29 26.85 49.46 -27.52
N VAL A 30 25.91 50.23 -26.96
CA VAL A 30 25.08 49.79 -25.82
C VAL A 30 24.19 48.61 -26.21
N ALA A 31 23.56 48.64 -27.39
CA ALA A 31 22.74 47.55 -27.89
C ALA A 31 23.59 46.28 -28.14
N SER A 32 24.79 46.43 -28.70
CA SER A 32 25.71 45.32 -28.93
C SER A 32 26.14 44.67 -27.62
N LEU A 33 26.45 45.47 -26.59
CA LEU A 33 26.77 44.98 -25.25
C LEU A 33 25.57 44.24 -24.63
N TYR A 34 24.36 44.80 -24.76
CA TYR A 34 23.15 44.20 -24.24
C TYR A 34 22.81 42.87 -24.93
N LEU A 35 22.99 42.77 -26.24
CA LEU A 35 22.78 41.52 -26.98
C LEU A 35 23.84 40.46 -26.65
N THR A 36 25.09 40.88 -26.40
CA THR A 36 26.20 39.96 -26.11
C THR A 36 26.14 39.42 -24.68
N TYR A 37 25.70 40.22 -23.71
CA TYR A 37 25.75 39.86 -22.29
C TYR A 37 24.38 39.83 -21.60
N GLY A 38 23.51 40.81 -21.87
CA GLY A 38 22.20 40.93 -21.24
C GLY A 38 21.25 39.80 -21.65
N VAL A 39 21.12 39.56 -22.95
CA VAL A 39 20.20 38.55 -23.49
C VAL A 39 20.57 37.12 -23.04
N PRO A 40 21.83 36.65 -23.15
CA PRO A 40 22.20 35.32 -22.66
C PRO A 40 22.05 35.17 -21.14
N ALA A 41 22.35 36.22 -20.37
CA ALA A 41 22.18 36.19 -18.91
C ALA A 41 20.70 36.04 -18.51
N GLN A 42 19.81 36.76 -19.17
CA GLN A 42 18.35 36.61 -18.97
C GLN A 42 17.85 35.23 -19.42
N GLY A 43 18.33 34.72 -20.55
CA GLY A 43 17.99 33.38 -21.03
C GLY A 43 18.38 32.28 -20.05
N ARG A 44 19.58 32.39 -19.46
CA ARG A 44 20.06 31.46 -18.42
C ARG A 44 19.15 31.47 -17.18
N GLU A 45 18.77 32.65 -16.69
CA GLU A 45 17.87 32.75 -15.54
C GLU A 45 16.50 32.13 -15.83
N ASN A 46 15.93 32.41 -17.00
CA ASN A 46 14.66 31.82 -17.43
C ASN A 46 14.71 30.29 -17.47
N GLU A 47 15.81 29.72 -17.98
CA GLU A 47 16.01 28.27 -18.02
C GLU A 47 16.19 27.65 -16.62
N ILE A 48 16.89 28.33 -15.71
CA ILE A 48 17.03 27.88 -14.31
C ILE A 48 15.67 27.89 -13.61
N LEU A 49 14.89 28.96 -13.76
CA LEU A 49 13.54 29.07 -13.19
C LEU A 49 12.61 27.99 -13.75
N HIS A 50 12.68 27.74 -15.06
CA HIS A 50 11.91 26.67 -15.71
C HIS A 50 12.28 25.29 -15.18
N MET A 51 13.57 24.98 -15.03
CA MET A 51 13.99 23.69 -14.46
C MET A 51 13.53 23.51 -13.02
N ASN A 52 13.49 24.58 -12.22
CA ASN A 52 12.89 24.54 -10.89
C ASN A 52 11.38 24.26 -10.94
N ALA A 53 10.65 24.88 -11.87
CA ALA A 53 9.23 24.61 -12.06
C ALA A 53 8.95 23.15 -12.47
N VAL A 54 9.75 22.60 -13.39
CA VAL A 54 9.66 21.19 -13.81
C VAL A 54 9.91 20.25 -12.62
N LYS A 55 10.94 20.52 -11.82
CA LYS A 55 11.22 19.76 -10.59
C LYS A 55 9.99 19.74 -9.67
N ASP A 56 9.36 20.89 -9.44
CA ASP A 56 8.17 20.98 -8.57
C ASP A 56 6.96 20.25 -9.19
N GLN A 57 6.84 20.22 -10.52
CA GLN A 57 5.81 19.43 -11.23
C GLN A 57 6.01 17.92 -11.02
N PHE A 58 7.25 17.42 -11.05
CA PHE A 58 7.53 16.02 -10.71
C PHE A 58 7.28 15.69 -9.25
N VAL A 59 7.55 16.62 -8.32
CA VAL A 59 7.18 16.46 -6.90
C VAL A 59 5.66 16.33 -6.77
N SER A 60 4.90 17.23 -7.39
CA SER A 60 3.43 17.18 -7.40
C SER A 60 2.90 15.88 -8.02
N TYR A 61 3.52 15.42 -9.11
CA TYR A 61 3.18 14.17 -9.77
C TYR A 61 3.37 12.97 -8.83
N LYS A 62 4.54 12.85 -8.17
CA LYS A 62 4.80 11.80 -7.18
C LYS A 62 3.76 11.80 -6.06
N ILE A 63 3.51 12.95 -5.42
CA ILE A 63 2.52 13.07 -4.32
C ILE A 63 1.14 12.61 -4.78
N SER A 64 0.74 12.93 -6.02
CA SER A 64 -0.55 12.54 -6.58
C SER A 64 -0.66 11.01 -6.71
N LEU A 65 0.39 10.35 -7.21
CA LEU A 65 0.43 8.88 -7.31
C LEU A 65 0.49 8.21 -5.94
N ASP A 66 1.37 8.67 -5.06
CA ASP A 66 1.52 8.11 -3.71
C ASP A 66 0.20 8.22 -2.94
N SER A 67 -0.56 9.30 -3.12
CA SER A 67 -1.90 9.45 -2.55
C SER A 67 -2.88 8.39 -3.06
N LEU A 68 -2.86 8.05 -4.35
CA LEU A 68 -3.70 6.97 -4.90
C LEU A 68 -3.32 5.62 -4.30
N PHE A 69 -2.03 5.32 -4.22
CA PHE A 69 -1.51 4.07 -3.66
C PHE A 69 -1.83 3.94 -2.17
N ASN A 70 -1.44 4.92 -1.36
CA ASN A 70 -1.60 4.88 0.10
C ASN A 70 -3.07 4.86 0.54
N ASN A 71 -3.99 5.41 -0.27
CA ASN A 71 -5.43 5.39 0.02
C ASN A 71 -6.18 4.26 -0.72
N ASN A 72 -5.45 3.31 -1.34
CA ASN A 72 -5.99 2.17 -2.08
C ASN A 72 -7.08 2.56 -3.10
N LYS A 73 -6.86 3.65 -3.85
CA LYS A 73 -7.82 4.22 -4.81
C LYS A 73 -7.68 3.63 -6.21
N VAL A 74 -7.71 2.30 -6.31
CA VAL A 74 -7.69 1.58 -7.57
C VAL A 74 -8.87 2.02 -8.45
N GLY A 75 -8.61 2.25 -9.75
CA GLY A 75 -9.55 2.77 -10.73
C GLY A 75 -9.67 4.30 -10.78
N THR A 76 -8.94 5.04 -9.94
CA THR A 76 -8.97 6.52 -9.93
C THR A 76 -7.85 7.10 -10.80
N THR A 77 -8.17 8.13 -11.57
CA THR A 77 -7.23 8.88 -12.43
C THR A 77 -6.84 10.21 -11.78
N VAL A 78 -5.55 10.52 -11.78
CA VAL A 78 -5.02 11.86 -11.49
C VAL A 78 -4.46 12.49 -12.76
N SER A 79 -4.53 13.82 -12.83
CA SER A 79 -4.03 14.60 -13.97
C SER A 79 -3.04 15.66 -13.49
N ASN A 80 -1.82 15.64 -14.02
CA ASN A 80 -0.79 16.61 -13.68
C ASN A 80 -0.30 17.29 -14.96
N SER A 81 -0.08 18.61 -14.91
CA SER A 81 0.42 19.38 -16.04
C SER A 81 1.91 19.63 -15.92
N PHE A 82 2.62 19.50 -17.04
CA PHE A 82 4.04 19.81 -17.18
C PHE A 82 4.24 20.93 -18.18
N ASN A 83 5.07 21.92 -17.83
CA ASN A 83 5.45 22.97 -18.77
C ASN A 83 6.65 22.47 -19.57
N LEU A 84 6.56 22.48 -20.90
CA LEU A 84 7.65 21.95 -21.73
C LEU A 84 8.74 22.97 -22.04
N GLY A 85 8.39 24.24 -22.17
CA GLY A 85 9.35 25.28 -22.53
C GLY A 85 9.36 26.45 -21.58
N THR A 86 10.41 27.28 -21.71
CA THR A 86 10.42 28.61 -21.10
C THR A 86 9.33 29.43 -21.78
N SER A 87 8.25 29.73 -21.05
CA SER A 87 7.26 30.70 -21.55
C SER A 87 8.00 32.02 -21.70
N GLY A 88 8.18 32.49 -22.94
CA GLY A 88 8.87 33.74 -23.23
C GLY A 88 8.28 34.85 -22.35
N GLY A 89 9.03 35.24 -21.33
CA GLY A 89 8.62 36.28 -20.41
C GLY A 89 8.49 37.57 -21.20
N TYR A 90 7.26 38.04 -21.39
CA TYR A 90 7.01 39.44 -21.70
C TYR A 90 7.42 40.24 -20.46
N SER A 91 8.73 40.46 -20.25
CA SER A 91 9.19 41.30 -19.17
C SER A 91 8.83 42.74 -19.52
N THR A 92 7.86 43.25 -18.77
CA THR A 92 7.44 44.64 -18.64
C THR A 92 8.66 45.58 -18.70
N GLY A 93 8.85 46.28 -19.83
CA GLY A 93 9.78 47.42 -19.91
C GLY A 93 10.82 47.46 -21.04
N SER A 94 10.95 46.42 -21.88
CA SER A 94 11.84 46.49 -23.06
C SER A 94 11.02 46.77 -24.33
N VAL A 95 11.64 47.47 -25.29
CA VAL A 95 11.04 47.92 -26.56
C VAL A 95 10.61 46.68 -27.36
N GLY A 96 9.36 46.24 -27.19
CA GLY A 96 8.80 44.98 -27.68
C GLY A 96 8.60 44.87 -29.20
N PHE A 97 9.35 45.62 -30.00
CA PHE A 97 9.26 45.65 -31.46
C PHE A 97 10.47 45.05 -32.18
N ILE A 98 11.56 44.70 -31.46
CA ILE A 98 12.77 44.11 -32.06
C ILE A 98 12.99 42.68 -31.53
N PRO A 99 12.63 41.63 -32.29
CA PRO A 99 12.74 40.22 -31.90
C PRO A 99 14.15 39.75 -31.52
N VAL A 100 15.19 40.51 -31.88
CA VAL A 100 16.60 40.21 -31.57
C VAL A 100 16.97 40.49 -30.10
N MET A 101 16.20 41.31 -29.39
CA MET A 101 16.53 41.75 -28.02
C MET A 101 15.96 40.85 -26.90
N SER A 102 15.36 39.72 -27.24
CA SER A 102 14.84 38.73 -26.28
C SER A 102 15.60 37.41 -26.38
N PRO A 103 15.78 36.67 -25.27
CA PRO A 103 16.41 35.36 -25.31
C PRO A 103 15.58 34.37 -26.13
N LEU A 104 16.25 33.41 -26.77
CA LEU A 104 15.58 32.33 -27.48
C LEU A 104 14.84 31.44 -26.47
N ASN A 105 13.60 31.07 -26.80
CA ASN A 105 12.83 30.15 -25.99
C ASN A 105 13.46 28.76 -26.02
N SER A 106 13.33 28.04 -24.91
CA SER A 106 13.81 26.67 -24.71
C SER A 106 12.62 25.73 -24.84
N ALA A 107 12.86 24.56 -25.42
CA ALA A 107 11.86 23.53 -25.60
C ALA A 107 12.09 22.36 -24.65
N GLY A 108 11.13 21.45 -24.61
CA GLY A 108 11.26 20.21 -23.86
C GLY A 108 10.54 19.07 -24.55
N VAL A 109 10.97 17.84 -24.24
CA VAL A 109 10.32 16.62 -24.70
C VAL A 109 9.89 15.81 -23.49
N MET A 110 8.62 15.44 -23.45
CA MET A 110 8.03 14.53 -22.49
C MET A 110 7.85 13.16 -23.14
N ALA A 111 8.36 12.10 -22.53
CA ALA A 111 8.26 10.74 -23.03
C ALA A 111 7.78 9.76 -21.94
N ILE A 112 7.02 8.74 -22.33
CA ILE A 112 6.58 7.64 -21.47
C ILE A 112 7.24 6.35 -21.96
N ASN A 113 7.98 5.67 -21.07
CA ASN A 113 8.65 4.38 -21.32
C ASN A 113 9.59 4.39 -22.55
N GLN A 114 10.35 5.48 -22.74
CA GLN A 114 11.34 5.60 -23.83
C GLN A 114 12.72 6.05 -23.35
N ARG A 115 13.04 5.78 -22.08
CA ARG A 115 14.34 6.11 -21.49
C ARG A 115 15.46 5.24 -22.06
N THR A 116 15.23 3.93 -22.11
CA THR A 116 16.18 2.90 -22.55
C THR A 116 15.60 2.09 -23.70
N ALA A 117 16.47 1.40 -24.45
CA ALA A 117 16.04 0.53 -25.55
C ALA A 117 15.27 -0.70 -25.03
N GLU A 118 15.77 -1.29 -23.94
CA GLU A 118 15.11 -2.39 -23.22
C GLU A 118 14.45 -1.87 -21.94
N PRO A 119 13.27 -2.39 -21.54
CA PRO A 119 12.61 -1.96 -20.32
C PRO A 119 13.46 -2.28 -19.08
N GLU A 120 13.63 -1.30 -18.20
CA GLU A 120 14.27 -1.51 -16.90
C GLU A 120 13.34 -2.33 -16.00
N THR A 121 13.89 -3.32 -15.30
CA THR A 121 13.11 -4.26 -14.47
C THR A 121 13.60 -4.28 -13.03
N LEU A 122 12.66 -4.46 -12.11
CA LEU A 122 12.92 -4.82 -10.72
C LEU A 122 12.83 -6.34 -10.58
N GLU A 123 13.84 -6.91 -9.94
CA GLU A 123 13.92 -8.34 -9.62
C GLU A 123 14.14 -8.50 -8.11
N VAL A 124 13.30 -9.33 -7.48
CA VAL A 124 13.41 -9.65 -6.06
C VAL A 124 13.61 -11.14 -5.92
N MET A 125 14.69 -11.53 -5.26
CA MET A 125 14.98 -12.92 -4.91
C MET A 125 15.13 -13.05 -3.40
N SER A 126 14.65 -14.11 -2.79
CA SER A 126 14.74 -14.27 -1.34
C SER A 126 14.70 -15.74 -0.90
N ASN A 127 15.12 -16.01 0.34
CA ASN A 127 14.73 -17.21 1.07
C ASN A 127 13.65 -16.80 2.07
N SER A 128 12.41 -17.16 1.77
CA SER A 128 11.24 -16.65 2.48
C SER A 128 10.14 -17.70 2.62
N LEU A 129 9.29 -17.50 3.63
CA LEU A 129 7.99 -18.12 3.74
C LEU A 129 7.04 -17.48 2.74
N VAL A 130 6.66 -18.24 1.73
CA VAL A 130 5.77 -17.81 0.65
C VAL A 130 4.43 -18.52 0.78
N LEU A 131 3.33 -17.78 0.67
CA LEU A 131 1.98 -18.30 0.74
C LEU A 131 1.80 -19.43 -0.27
N ASN A 132 1.38 -20.58 0.24
CA ASN A 132 1.19 -21.79 -0.55
C ASN A 132 0.00 -22.58 0.03
N SER A 133 -1.05 -22.74 -0.77
CA SER A 133 -2.29 -23.43 -0.36
C SER A 133 -2.16 -24.94 -0.26
N THR A 134 -1.04 -25.54 -0.68
CA THR A 134 -0.83 -26.99 -0.61
C THR A 134 0.01 -27.44 0.59
N VAL A 135 0.69 -26.52 1.26
CA VAL A 135 1.58 -26.81 2.40
C VAL A 135 0.94 -26.26 3.67
N PHE A 136 0.79 -27.13 4.68
CA PHE A 136 0.13 -26.79 5.94
C PHE A 136 1.06 -27.05 7.11
N TYR A 137 1.50 -25.99 7.77
CA TYR A 137 2.14 -26.10 9.08
C TYR A 137 1.08 -26.07 10.16
N ARG A 138 1.24 -26.92 11.18
CA ARG A 138 0.28 -27.04 12.29
C ARG A 138 0.96 -26.81 13.62
N GLU A 139 0.29 -26.09 14.50
CA GLU A 139 0.71 -25.83 15.87
C GLU A 139 -0.49 -26.04 16.80
N ASP A 140 -0.34 -26.87 17.82
CA ASP A 140 -1.44 -27.15 18.77
C ASP A 140 -1.61 -25.99 19.76
N LEU A 141 -2.85 -25.72 20.18
CA LEU A 141 -3.15 -24.70 21.19
C LEU A 141 -2.83 -25.20 22.61
N PRO A 142 -2.37 -24.32 23.53
CA PRO A 142 -2.16 -22.89 23.37
C PRO A 142 -0.87 -22.56 22.59
N ALA A 143 -0.93 -21.52 21.74
CA ALA A 143 0.16 -21.12 20.88
C ALA A 143 0.30 -19.59 20.80
N VAL A 144 1.51 -19.12 20.49
CA VAL A 144 1.80 -17.70 20.23
C VAL A 144 2.15 -17.57 18.74
N PRO A 145 1.17 -17.21 17.89
CA PRO A 145 1.38 -17.19 16.45
C PRO A 145 2.34 -16.06 16.05
N ASN A 146 3.42 -16.43 15.35
CA ASN A 146 4.37 -15.46 14.76
C ASN A 146 3.89 -14.90 13.42
N PHE A 147 2.90 -15.55 12.81
CA PHE A 147 2.32 -15.21 11.51
C PHE A 147 0.80 -15.14 11.65
N THR A 148 0.12 -14.47 10.72
CA THR A 148 -1.34 -14.52 10.67
C THR A 148 -1.78 -15.95 10.30
N PRO A 149 -2.55 -16.63 11.15
CA PRO A 149 -3.09 -17.96 10.84
C PRO A 149 -3.96 -17.95 9.58
N SER A 150 -3.94 -19.05 8.83
CA SER A 150 -4.90 -19.28 7.75
C SER A 150 -6.20 -19.87 8.28
N HIS A 151 -6.10 -20.85 9.19
CA HIS A 151 -7.25 -21.42 9.90
C HIS A 151 -6.93 -21.65 11.37
N ILE A 152 -7.96 -21.56 12.21
CA ILE A 152 -7.89 -21.93 13.63
C ILE A 152 -9.01 -22.93 13.87
N TYR A 153 -8.67 -24.21 13.92
CA TYR A 153 -9.65 -25.26 14.11
C TYR A 153 -9.78 -25.61 15.58
N ILE A 154 -11.03 -25.69 16.05
CA ILE A 154 -11.39 -26.23 17.36
C ILE A 154 -12.17 -27.52 17.14
N ASN A 155 -11.57 -28.64 17.54
CA ASN A 155 -12.15 -29.96 17.41
C ASN A 155 -12.83 -30.36 18.72
N ILE A 156 -14.14 -30.56 18.66
CA ILE A 156 -14.96 -31.04 19.77
C ILE A 156 -15.17 -32.53 19.57
N SER A 157 -14.65 -33.32 20.51
CA SER A 157 -14.68 -34.79 20.46
C SER A 157 -15.23 -35.37 21.76
N GLY A 158 -15.62 -36.65 21.75
CA GLY A 158 -16.05 -37.36 22.97
C GLY A 158 -17.49 -37.08 23.38
N ILE A 159 -18.32 -36.53 22.49
CA ILE A 159 -19.76 -36.32 22.71
C ILE A 159 -20.47 -37.66 22.82
N ARG A 160 -21.13 -37.94 23.96
CA ARG A 160 -21.94 -39.14 24.17
C ARG A 160 -23.42 -38.80 24.21
N GLN A 161 -24.27 -39.83 24.09
CA GLN A 161 -25.72 -39.66 24.16
C GLN A 161 -26.17 -39.03 25.49
N THR A 162 -25.45 -39.30 26.58
CA THR A 162 -25.74 -38.72 27.90
C THR A 162 -25.51 -37.21 27.96
N ASP A 163 -24.73 -36.64 27.04
CA ASP A 163 -24.42 -35.21 27.01
C ASP A 163 -25.45 -34.42 26.16
N LEU A 164 -26.29 -35.13 25.38
CA LEU A 164 -27.31 -34.56 24.50
C LEU A 164 -28.68 -34.52 25.20
N ASN A 165 -28.81 -33.62 26.18
CA ASN A 165 -30.03 -33.43 26.96
C ASN A 165 -30.27 -31.93 27.30
N GLU A 166 -31.34 -31.60 28.03
CA GLU A 166 -31.68 -30.21 28.41
C GLU A 166 -30.65 -29.54 29.34
N GLU A 167 -29.91 -30.34 30.10
CA GLU A 167 -28.87 -29.91 31.05
C GLU A 167 -27.45 -30.01 30.46
N GLY A 168 -27.31 -30.32 29.16
CA GLY A 168 -26.02 -30.49 28.52
C GLY A 168 -25.20 -29.19 28.55
N VAL A 169 -24.21 -29.10 29.43
CA VAL A 169 -23.31 -27.95 29.53
C VAL A 169 -21.92 -28.34 29.04
N PHE A 170 -21.60 -27.93 27.82
CA PHE A 170 -20.22 -27.88 27.34
C PHE A 170 -19.92 -26.48 26.84
N GLY A 171 -18.75 -25.96 27.20
CA GLY A 171 -18.25 -24.70 26.69
C GLY A 171 -16.74 -24.75 26.50
N ALA A 172 -16.28 -24.49 25.28
CA ALA A 172 -14.89 -24.25 24.96
C ALA A 172 -14.70 -22.75 24.73
N THR A 173 -13.79 -22.13 25.46
CA THR A 173 -13.45 -20.72 25.29
C THR A 173 -12.07 -20.60 24.69
N VAL A 174 -12.02 -20.00 23.51
CA VAL A 174 -10.78 -19.56 22.86
C VAL A 174 -10.68 -18.07 23.04
N ASN A 175 -9.66 -17.60 23.74
CA ASN A 175 -9.49 -16.17 23.97
C ASN A 175 -8.08 -15.70 23.63
N THR A 176 -8.02 -14.43 23.29
CA THR A 176 -6.81 -13.62 23.16
C THR A 176 -6.97 -12.36 24.01
N THR A 177 -6.02 -11.44 23.88
CA THR A 177 -6.12 -10.09 24.47
C THR A 177 -7.22 -9.24 23.82
N LYS A 178 -7.57 -9.49 22.55
CA LYS A 178 -8.46 -8.63 21.74
C LYS A 178 -9.84 -9.23 21.48
N TRP A 179 -9.95 -10.55 21.42
CA TRP A 179 -11.20 -11.23 21.09
C TRP A 179 -11.37 -12.54 21.87
N THR A 180 -12.62 -12.95 21.99
CA THR A 180 -13.02 -14.18 22.67
C THR A 180 -14.07 -14.89 21.81
N ALA A 181 -13.83 -16.16 21.51
CA ALA A 181 -14.79 -17.07 20.90
C ALA A 181 -15.20 -18.13 21.93
N ILE A 182 -16.50 -18.27 22.16
CA ILE A 182 -17.07 -19.29 23.04
C ILE A 182 -17.89 -20.23 22.18
N ILE A 183 -17.54 -21.51 22.22
CA ILE A 183 -18.21 -22.58 21.52
C ILE A 183 -18.95 -23.42 22.54
N ASN A 184 -20.27 -23.52 22.43
CA ASN A 184 -21.09 -24.24 23.40
C ASN A 184 -21.91 -25.34 22.73
N LEU A 185 -22.19 -26.40 23.49
CA LEU A 185 -23.35 -27.25 23.19
C LEU A 185 -24.60 -26.55 23.72
N THR A 186 -25.53 -26.22 22.83
CA THR A 186 -26.75 -25.50 23.18
C THR A 186 -27.97 -26.37 22.89
N PRO A 187 -28.66 -26.85 23.94
CA PRO A 187 -29.92 -27.56 23.77
C PRO A 187 -30.98 -26.66 23.13
N ARG A 188 -31.62 -27.16 22.07
CA ARG A 188 -32.79 -26.54 21.44
C ARG A 188 -34.03 -27.20 22.01
N VAL A 189 -34.78 -26.43 22.78
CA VAL A 189 -36.04 -26.86 23.41
C VAL A 189 -37.23 -26.30 22.63
N PHE A 190 -38.26 -27.11 22.47
CA PHE A 190 -39.52 -26.67 21.89
C PHE A 190 -40.50 -26.30 23.00
N TYR A 191 -41.01 -25.07 22.97
CA TYR A 191 -42.00 -24.60 23.93
C TYR A 191 -43.41 -24.83 23.41
N PHE A 192 -44.27 -25.36 24.27
CA PHE A 192 -45.67 -25.58 23.96
C PHE A 192 -46.54 -25.26 25.18
N ASN A 193 -47.82 -25.00 24.93
CA ASN A 193 -48.79 -24.82 25.99
C ASN A 193 -49.29 -26.20 26.41
N SER A 194 -49.17 -26.50 27.70
CA SER A 194 -49.74 -27.69 28.33
C SER A 194 -50.69 -27.27 29.43
N PHE A 195 -51.42 -28.24 30.01
CA PHE A 195 -52.31 -28.01 31.13
C PHE A 195 -51.93 -28.90 32.30
N GLU A 196 -51.75 -28.31 33.47
CA GLU A 196 -51.56 -29.04 34.72
C GLU A 196 -52.89 -29.10 35.47
N SER A 197 -53.28 -30.29 35.92
CA SER A 197 -54.46 -30.47 36.76
C SER A 197 -54.09 -30.20 38.22
N ARG A 198 -54.75 -29.24 38.86
CA ARG A 198 -54.59 -28.98 40.30
C ARG A 198 -55.93 -29.14 41.02
N ASN A 199 -55.90 -29.82 42.16
CA ASN A 199 -57.05 -29.92 43.07
C ASN A 199 -57.15 -28.62 43.87
N VAL A 200 -58.18 -27.84 43.59
CA VAL A 200 -58.40 -26.51 44.19
C VAL A 200 -59.87 -26.35 44.56
N LEU A 201 -60.19 -25.34 45.39
CA LEU A 201 -61.57 -24.99 45.70
C LEU A 201 -62.24 -24.36 44.46
N LEU A 202 -63.52 -24.65 44.24
CA LEU A 202 -64.28 -24.22 43.06
C LEU A 202 -64.22 -22.71 42.78
N ALA A 203 -64.21 -21.88 43.82
CA ALA A 203 -64.12 -20.43 43.71
C ALA A 203 -62.77 -19.93 43.14
N SER A 204 -61.72 -20.76 43.17
CA SER A 204 -60.39 -20.44 42.64
C SER A 204 -60.23 -20.79 41.15
N CYS A 205 -61.23 -21.40 40.53
CA CYS A 205 -61.26 -21.71 39.10
C CYS A 205 -62.08 -20.67 38.35
N ILE A 206 -61.42 -19.66 37.81
CA ILE A 206 -62.07 -18.54 37.13
C ILE A 206 -61.51 -18.42 35.70
N ALA A 207 -62.42 -18.44 34.73
CA ALA A 207 -62.16 -18.36 33.29
C ALA A 207 -61.48 -17.03 32.91
N PRO A 208 -60.75 -16.97 31.76
CA PRO A 208 -61.29 -17.43 30.47
C PRO A 208 -60.84 -18.82 30.00
N ASN A 209 -59.72 -19.34 30.52
CA ASN A 209 -59.01 -20.48 29.90
C ASN A 209 -58.90 -21.73 30.80
N GLN A 210 -59.69 -21.81 31.87
CA GLN A 210 -59.66 -22.92 32.84
C GLN A 210 -60.88 -23.81 32.63
N ARG A 211 -60.70 -25.14 32.62
CA ARG A 211 -61.79 -26.13 32.52
C ARG A 211 -61.77 -27.05 33.74
N VAL A 212 -62.96 -27.34 34.28
CA VAL A 212 -63.18 -28.27 35.39
C VAL A 212 -63.23 -29.69 34.84
N SER A 213 -62.39 -30.60 35.37
CA SER A 213 -62.29 -31.98 34.89
C SER A 213 -63.11 -32.98 35.71
N SER A 214 -63.27 -32.77 37.02
CA SER A 214 -64.10 -33.59 37.93
C SER A 214 -64.29 -32.89 39.29
N VAL A 215 -65.32 -33.29 40.05
CA VAL A 215 -65.64 -32.80 41.40
C VAL A 215 -65.50 -33.97 42.39
N ASP A 216 -64.76 -33.78 43.48
CA ASP A 216 -64.69 -34.77 44.56
C ASP A 216 -65.80 -34.56 45.61
N GLY A 217 -66.03 -35.57 46.45
CA GLY A 217 -67.11 -35.58 47.45
C GLY A 217 -67.02 -34.51 48.54
N ASP A 218 -65.86 -33.85 48.66
CA ASP A 218 -65.56 -32.78 49.61
C ASP A 218 -65.64 -31.37 48.98
N GLY A 219 -66.13 -31.26 47.73
CA GLY A 219 -66.39 -29.98 47.06
C GLY A 219 -65.17 -29.30 46.45
N ARG A 220 -64.05 -30.00 46.29
CA ARG A 220 -62.88 -29.54 45.52
C ARG A 220 -62.99 -30.01 44.07
N VAL A 221 -62.35 -29.26 43.18
CA VAL A 221 -62.38 -29.50 41.75
C VAL A 221 -60.98 -29.58 41.18
N TYR A 222 -60.80 -30.48 40.20
CA TYR A 222 -59.59 -30.50 39.39
C TYR A 222 -59.73 -29.50 38.26
N CYS A 223 -58.97 -28.41 38.36
CA CYS A 223 -58.94 -27.37 37.33
C CYS A 223 -57.64 -27.43 36.54
N LEU A 224 -57.78 -27.29 35.22
CA LEU A 224 -56.67 -27.25 34.29
C LEU A 224 -56.10 -25.84 34.22
N PHE A 225 -54.87 -25.68 34.70
CA PHE A 225 -54.12 -24.44 34.63
C PHE A 225 -53.17 -24.49 33.42
N PRO A 226 -53.20 -23.49 32.53
CA PRO A 226 -52.25 -23.43 31.43
C PRO A 226 -50.85 -23.24 32.00
N ILE A 227 -49.95 -24.17 31.67
CA ILE A 227 -48.53 -24.09 31.98
C ILE A 227 -47.74 -24.01 30.68
N ARG A 228 -46.61 -23.29 30.71
CA ARG A 228 -45.62 -23.39 29.65
C ARG A 228 -44.81 -24.64 29.91
N ALA A 229 -44.90 -25.61 29.01
CA ALA A 229 -44.07 -26.79 29.02
C ALA A 229 -43.03 -26.70 27.91
N SER A 230 -41.92 -27.39 28.10
CA SER A 230 -40.89 -27.57 27.07
C SER A 230 -40.49 -29.03 27.00
N TYR A 231 -40.02 -29.44 25.84
CA TYR A 231 -39.28 -30.69 25.71
C TYR A 231 -38.04 -30.48 24.85
N TYR A 232 -36.97 -31.17 25.20
CA TYR A 232 -35.75 -31.30 24.43
C TYR A 232 -36.04 -31.78 23.01
N ASN A 233 -35.58 -31.04 22.00
CA ASN A 233 -35.68 -31.48 20.61
C ASN A 233 -34.34 -32.05 20.12
N TYR A 234 -33.29 -31.23 20.14
CA TYR A 234 -31.94 -31.60 19.72
C TYR A 234 -30.91 -30.62 20.31
N THR A 235 -29.62 -30.91 20.17
CA THR A 235 -28.53 -30.02 20.59
C THR A 235 -27.76 -29.51 19.37
N ASP A 236 -27.41 -28.23 19.39
CA ASP A 236 -26.55 -27.59 18.39
C ASP A 236 -25.16 -27.30 18.96
N ILE A 237 -24.15 -27.21 18.10
CA ILE A 237 -22.91 -26.49 18.43
C ILE A 237 -23.09 -25.04 18.02
N THR A 238 -23.02 -24.15 19.00
CA THR A 238 -23.21 -22.72 18.79
C THR A 238 -21.94 -21.94 19.07
N LEU A 239 -21.81 -20.79 18.42
CA LEU A 239 -20.68 -19.90 18.51
C LEU A 239 -21.13 -18.52 19.00
N LYS A 240 -20.39 -17.99 19.97
CA LYS A 240 -20.48 -16.61 20.43
C LYS A 240 -19.11 -15.94 20.27
N ILE A 241 -19.08 -14.76 19.67
CA ILE A 241 -17.84 -14.02 19.38
C ILE A 241 -17.93 -12.62 19.96
N SER A 242 -16.92 -12.27 20.74
CA SER A 242 -16.73 -10.92 21.28
C SER A 242 -15.41 -10.32 20.79
N LYS A 243 -15.43 -9.09 20.29
CA LYS A 243 -14.25 -8.32 19.81
C LYS A 243 -14.16 -7.02 20.61
N GLY A 244 -13.04 -6.77 21.27
CA GLY A 244 -12.88 -5.60 22.15
C GLY A 244 -13.96 -5.54 23.25
N GLY A 245 -14.43 -6.69 23.74
CA GLY A 245 -15.52 -6.80 24.71
C GLY A 245 -16.94 -6.70 24.13
N ILE A 246 -17.12 -6.28 22.86
CA ILE A 246 -18.43 -6.18 22.22
C ILE A 246 -18.79 -7.53 21.58
N THR A 247 -19.96 -8.08 21.92
CA THR A 247 -20.46 -9.31 21.29
C THR A 247 -20.93 -9.00 19.88
N THR A 248 -20.24 -9.57 18.89
CA THR A 248 -20.54 -9.39 17.44
C THR A 248 -21.35 -10.55 16.87
N LEU A 249 -21.25 -11.73 17.48
CA LEU A 249 -22.02 -12.91 17.12
C LEU A 249 -22.49 -13.60 18.39
N GLN A 250 -23.74 -14.04 18.43
CA GLN A 250 -24.31 -14.72 19.59
C GLN A 250 -25.27 -15.82 19.15
N ASP A 251 -25.18 -16.98 19.80
CA ASP A 251 -26.03 -18.16 19.56
C ASP A 251 -26.09 -18.59 18.07
N TYR A 252 -24.98 -18.40 17.35
CA TYR A 252 -24.90 -18.79 15.94
C TYR A 252 -24.69 -20.31 15.84
N SER A 253 -25.66 -21.02 15.26
CA SER A 253 -25.60 -22.47 15.09
C SER A 253 -24.63 -22.83 13.95
N VAL A 254 -23.48 -23.41 14.31
CA VAL A 254 -22.44 -23.89 13.37
C VAL A 254 -22.80 -25.29 12.87
N TYR A 255 -23.21 -26.16 13.80
CA TYR A 255 -23.71 -27.50 13.49
C TYR A 255 -25.05 -27.71 14.16
N LYS A 256 -26.01 -28.23 13.38
CA LYS A 256 -27.35 -28.56 13.84
C LYS A 256 -27.50 -30.03 14.16
N ASN A 257 -28.29 -30.35 15.18
CA ASN A 257 -28.65 -31.72 15.55
C ASN A 257 -27.43 -32.65 15.67
N VAL A 258 -26.57 -32.30 16.62
CA VAL A 258 -25.28 -32.94 16.90
C VAL A 258 -25.51 -34.38 17.36
N SER A 259 -24.69 -35.31 16.88
CA SER A 259 -24.78 -36.74 17.16
C SER A 259 -23.61 -37.23 18.03
N SER A 260 -23.84 -38.29 18.81
CA SER A 260 -22.81 -38.89 19.66
C SER A 260 -21.73 -39.61 18.82
N GLY A 261 -20.48 -39.58 19.30
CA GLY A 261 -19.36 -40.30 18.69
C GLY A 261 -18.71 -39.62 17.47
N ILE A 262 -19.23 -38.46 17.05
CA ILE A 262 -18.68 -37.66 15.94
C ILE A 262 -17.80 -36.54 16.50
N THR A 263 -16.65 -36.32 15.86
CA THR A 263 -15.80 -35.14 16.12
C THR A 263 -16.22 -34.01 15.20
N TYR A 264 -16.52 -32.85 15.78
CA TYR A 264 -16.92 -31.64 15.05
C TYR A 264 -15.78 -30.64 15.04
N SER A 265 -15.43 -30.10 13.86
CA SER A 265 -14.35 -29.14 13.71
C SER A 265 -14.92 -27.76 13.39
N VAL A 266 -14.68 -26.78 14.27
CA VAL A 266 -15.13 -25.39 14.09
C VAL A 266 -13.92 -24.55 13.68
N ASP A 267 -13.94 -24.02 12.45
CA ASP A 267 -12.92 -23.10 11.97
C ASP A 267 -13.26 -21.65 12.34
N LEU A 268 -12.54 -21.07 13.30
CA LEU A 268 -12.76 -19.71 13.75
C LEU A 268 -12.35 -18.65 12.72
N MET A 269 -11.60 -19.01 11.68
CA MET A 269 -11.18 -18.11 10.60
C MET A 269 -12.21 -17.96 9.48
N ASN A 270 -13.37 -18.62 9.59
CA ASN A 270 -14.43 -18.48 8.59
C ASN A 270 -14.90 -17.02 8.47
N ASP A 271 -14.99 -16.51 7.24
CA ASP A 271 -15.41 -15.13 6.96
C ASP A 271 -16.77 -14.78 7.56
N ALA A 272 -17.68 -15.74 7.69
CA ALA A 272 -19.00 -15.55 8.30
C ALA A 272 -18.94 -15.08 9.77
N TYR A 273 -17.82 -15.33 10.45
CA TYR A 273 -17.59 -14.96 11.84
C TYR A 273 -16.92 -13.59 11.98
N GLY A 274 -16.32 -13.11 10.88
CA GLY A 274 -15.61 -11.83 10.80
C GLY A 274 -14.42 -11.71 11.76
N LEU A 275 -13.88 -12.82 12.27
CA LEU A 275 -12.75 -12.83 13.20
C LEU A 275 -11.41 -12.52 12.53
N GLY A 276 -11.30 -12.73 11.21
CA GLY A 276 -10.05 -12.54 10.47
C GLY A 276 -9.42 -11.15 10.65
N SER A 277 -10.21 -10.09 10.75
CA SER A 277 -9.71 -8.73 10.95
C SER A 277 -9.27 -8.42 12.39
N ALA A 278 -9.63 -9.27 13.35
CA ALA A 278 -9.34 -9.07 14.77
C ALA A 278 -8.10 -9.85 15.25
N ILE A 279 -7.57 -10.74 14.41
CA ILE A 279 -6.42 -11.56 14.73
C ILE A 279 -5.16 -10.83 14.30
N SER A 280 -4.26 -10.61 15.25
CA SER A 280 -2.94 -10.06 14.99
C SER A 280 -1.87 -11.11 15.28
N PRO A 281 -0.79 -11.19 14.48
CA PRO A 281 0.43 -11.88 14.89
C PRO A 281 0.84 -11.37 16.28
N THR A 282 1.37 -12.25 17.13
CA THR A 282 1.81 -12.03 18.54
C THR A 282 0.76 -12.15 19.66
N ASP A 283 -0.54 -12.25 19.35
CA ASP A 283 -1.56 -12.46 20.38
C ASP A 283 -1.59 -13.94 20.82
N THR A 284 -1.29 -14.24 22.09
CA THR A 284 -1.38 -15.61 22.63
C THR A 284 -2.81 -16.13 22.54
N ILE A 285 -3.00 -17.25 21.84
CA ILE A 285 -4.30 -17.90 21.71
C ILE A 285 -4.35 -19.03 22.74
N VAL A 286 -5.27 -18.91 23.70
CA VAL A 286 -5.47 -19.91 24.74
C VAL A 286 -6.81 -20.59 24.51
N LEU A 287 -6.80 -21.92 24.50
CA LEU A 287 -8.00 -22.75 24.55
C LEU A 287 -8.20 -23.21 25.99
N THR A 288 -9.38 -22.92 26.53
CA THR A 288 -9.83 -23.40 27.84
C THR A 288 -11.14 -24.14 27.67
N THR A 289 -11.29 -25.28 28.33
CA THR A 289 -12.55 -26.02 28.37
C THR A 289 -13.23 -25.77 29.72
N GLY A 290 -14.51 -25.44 29.66
CA GLY A 290 -15.37 -25.27 30.82
C GLY A 290 -15.72 -26.62 31.47
N LYS A 291 -16.20 -26.56 32.72
CA LYS A 291 -16.52 -27.73 33.54
C LYS A 291 -17.47 -28.69 32.82
N THR A 292 -16.94 -29.84 32.44
CA THR A 292 -17.69 -31.06 32.19
C THR A 292 -18.25 -31.57 33.52
N THR A 293 -19.51 -31.96 33.58
CA THR A 293 -20.06 -32.73 34.72
C THR A 293 -19.15 -33.92 35.02
N SER A 294 -19.01 -34.30 36.29
CA SER A 294 -18.17 -35.44 36.70
C SER A 294 -18.53 -36.68 35.89
N GLY A 295 -17.62 -37.09 35.00
CA GLY A 295 -17.79 -38.25 34.12
C GLY A 295 -18.02 -37.96 32.64
N SER A 296 -18.12 -36.70 32.20
CA SER A 296 -18.18 -36.36 30.76
C SER A 296 -16.80 -36.44 30.08
N LEU A 297 -16.77 -37.04 28.89
CA LEU A 297 -15.56 -37.28 28.08
C LEU A 297 -15.40 -36.22 26.97
N ILE A 298 -16.26 -35.20 26.95
CA ILE A 298 -16.20 -34.17 25.92
C ILE A 298 -14.92 -33.36 26.11
N ALA A 299 -14.11 -33.30 25.05
CA ALA A 299 -12.88 -32.53 25.02
C ALA A 299 -12.87 -31.59 23.82
N ALA A 300 -12.32 -30.39 24.03
CA ALA A 300 -11.91 -29.52 22.95
C ALA A 300 -10.40 -29.63 22.78
N THR A 301 -9.95 -29.92 21.58
CA THR A 301 -8.57 -29.68 21.15
C THR A 301 -8.58 -28.60 20.10
N GLY A 302 -7.48 -27.88 19.93
CA GLY A 302 -7.41 -26.86 18.90
C GLY A 302 -6.04 -26.80 18.28
N ASN A 303 -5.98 -26.45 17.00
CA ASN A 303 -4.74 -26.21 16.30
C ASN A 303 -4.87 -24.99 15.38
N ILE A 304 -3.72 -24.37 15.17
CA ILE A 304 -3.51 -23.28 14.23
C ILE A 304 -2.88 -23.88 12.98
N THR A 305 -3.34 -23.45 11.82
CA THR A 305 -2.73 -23.83 10.54
C THR A 305 -2.26 -22.62 9.77
N TYR A 306 -1.10 -22.77 9.13
CA TYR A 306 -0.53 -21.75 8.26
C TYR A 306 -0.28 -22.31 6.85
N ASN A 307 -0.68 -21.52 5.84
CA ASN A 307 -0.57 -21.89 4.43
C ASN A 307 0.62 -21.19 3.78
N PHE A 308 1.84 -21.57 4.17
CA PHE A 308 3.07 -21.10 3.54
C PHE A 308 4.05 -22.25 3.30
N ALA A 309 5.01 -22.04 2.41
CA ALA A 309 6.13 -22.93 2.15
C ALA A 309 7.44 -22.14 2.28
N ASP A 310 8.46 -22.77 2.88
CA ASP A 310 9.84 -22.26 2.85
C ASP A 310 10.40 -22.41 1.44
N MET A 311 10.62 -21.28 0.75
CA MET A 311 11.12 -21.24 -0.61
C MET A 311 12.51 -20.60 -0.64
N SER A 312 13.50 -21.36 -1.13
CA SER A 312 14.89 -20.94 -1.21
C SER A 312 15.57 -21.41 -2.51
N PRO A 313 15.74 -20.55 -3.53
CA PRO A 313 15.25 -19.18 -3.61
C PRO A 313 13.80 -19.11 -4.11
N TYR A 314 13.02 -18.20 -3.54
CA TYR A 314 11.88 -17.59 -4.21
C TYR A 314 12.38 -16.46 -5.11
N SER A 315 11.79 -16.31 -6.30
CA SER A 315 12.10 -15.23 -7.23
C SER A 315 10.81 -14.70 -7.85
N THR A 316 10.69 -13.39 -7.92
CA THR A 316 9.59 -12.73 -8.62
C THR A 316 9.84 -12.73 -10.14
N SER A 317 8.77 -12.82 -10.93
CA SER A 317 8.88 -12.46 -12.36
C SER A 317 9.43 -11.03 -12.49
N PRO A 318 10.35 -10.73 -13.43
CA PRO A 318 10.87 -9.38 -13.64
C PRO A 318 9.73 -8.37 -13.80
N ILE A 319 9.73 -7.35 -12.95
CA ILE A 319 8.68 -6.33 -12.90
C ILE A 319 9.16 -5.13 -13.71
N PRO A 320 8.54 -4.78 -14.85
CA PRO A 320 8.92 -3.61 -15.61
C PRO A 320 8.63 -2.35 -14.78
N LEU A 321 9.65 -1.52 -14.57
CA LEU A 321 9.51 -0.31 -13.78
C LEU A 321 8.67 0.75 -14.49
N GLY A 322 8.93 0.90 -15.79
CA GLY A 322 8.42 2.01 -16.59
C GLY A 322 8.96 3.36 -16.12
N SER A 323 8.76 4.40 -16.92
CA SER A 323 9.23 5.75 -16.61
C SER A 323 8.46 6.84 -17.34
N ILE A 324 8.44 8.03 -16.74
CA ILE A 324 8.07 9.29 -17.38
C ILE A 324 9.30 10.17 -17.37
N GLU A 325 9.69 10.70 -18.52
CA GLU A 325 10.94 11.42 -18.71
C GLU A 325 10.71 12.75 -19.39
N TYR A 326 11.23 13.82 -18.79
CA TYR A 326 11.32 15.15 -19.35
C TYR A 326 12.77 15.45 -19.72
N ARG A 327 13.02 15.74 -21.00
CA ARG A 327 14.32 16.12 -21.54
C ARG A 327 14.29 17.60 -21.91
N ALA A 328 15.08 18.42 -21.21
CA ALA A 328 15.19 19.85 -21.52
C ALA A 328 16.06 20.09 -22.77
N GLN A 329 15.63 20.99 -23.65
CA GLN A 329 16.40 21.54 -24.76
C GLN A 329 16.76 23.00 -24.45
N ASN A 330 17.71 23.17 -23.54
CA ASN A 330 18.19 24.46 -23.07
C ASN A 330 19.26 25.02 -24.03
N ASN A 331 19.25 26.34 -24.24
CA ASN A 331 20.17 27.09 -25.10
C ASN A 331 21.26 27.81 -24.29
N TYR A 332 20.99 28.21 -23.04
CA TYR A 332 21.85 29.09 -22.24
C TYR A 332 22.30 28.45 -20.90
N TRP A 333 21.72 27.30 -20.54
CA TRP A 333 21.99 26.54 -19.32
C TRP A 333 22.22 25.06 -19.63
N ILE A 334 22.80 24.34 -18.66
CA ILE A 334 23.08 22.91 -18.81
C ILE A 334 21.76 22.17 -19.02
N PRO A 335 21.65 21.32 -20.07
CA PRO A 335 20.46 20.50 -20.27
C PRO A 335 20.34 19.50 -19.11
N GLN A 336 19.11 19.35 -18.63
CA GLN A 336 18.77 18.48 -17.52
C GLN A 336 17.62 17.56 -17.94
N THR A 337 17.71 16.31 -17.51
CA THR A 337 16.67 15.31 -17.71
C THR A 337 16.10 14.91 -16.37
N PHE A 338 14.80 15.13 -16.17
CA PHE A 338 14.07 14.64 -15.02
C PHE A 338 13.29 13.40 -15.40
N TYR A 339 13.32 12.37 -14.58
CA TYR A 339 12.46 11.21 -14.79
C TYR A 339 11.90 10.64 -13.50
N TYR A 340 10.69 10.13 -13.60
CA TYR A 340 10.00 9.39 -12.52
C TYR A 340 10.08 7.90 -12.81
N GLN A 341 10.47 7.10 -11.81
CA GLN A 341 10.56 5.65 -11.89
C GLN A 341 10.45 5.01 -10.51
N MET A 342 9.70 3.92 -10.35
CA MET A 342 9.55 3.19 -9.07
C MET A 342 9.17 4.06 -7.86
N GLY A 343 8.38 5.12 -8.07
CA GLY A 343 8.07 6.08 -7.01
C GLY A 343 9.14 7.14 -6.77
N GLY A 344 10.34 7.01 -7.33
CA GLY A 344 11.41 7.98 -7.21
C GLY A 344 11.38 9.05 -8.30
N VAL A 345 11.99 10.20 -8.02
CA VAL A 345 12.26 11.24 -9.03
C VAL A 345 13.76 11.43 -9.11
N PHE A 346 14.28 11.38 -10.33
CA PHE A 346 15.71 11.38 -10.61
C PHE A 346 16.06 12.53 -11.55
N LEU A 347 17.26 13.08 -11.36
CA LEU A 347 17.85 14.12 -12.18
C LEU A 347 19.14 13.60 -12.80
N GLN A 348 19.16 13.58 -14.12
CA GLN A 348 20.37 13.35 -14.91
C GLN A 348 20.83 14.69 -15.47
N GLN A 349 22.06 15.07 -15.14
CA GLN A 349 22.67 16.32 -15.58
C GLN A 349 23.50 16.10 -16.86
N GLY A 350 23.77 17.17 -17.60
CA GLY A 350 24.53 17.10 -18.86
C GLY A 350 25.98 16.63 -18.72
N ASP A 351 26.51 16.54 -17.49
CA ASP A 351 27.81 15.92 -17.17
C ASP A 351 27.73 14.39 -17.06
N GLY A 352 26.53 13.82 -17.19
CA GLY A 352 26.28 12.40 -17.04
C GLY A 352 26.19 11.91 -15.60
N ASN A 353 26.06 12.80 -14.61
CA ASN A 353 25.76 12.34 -13.26
C ASN A 353 24.25 12.22 -13.06
N THR A 354 23.81 11.08 -12.49
CA THR A 354 22.41 10.84 -12.14
C THR A 354 22.25 10.83 -10.63
N THR A 355 21.37 11.67 -10.11
CA THR A 355 21.08 11.80 -8.69
C THR A 355 19.59 11.63 -8.44
N TYR A 356 19.21 10.91 -7.38
CA TYR A 356 17.82 10.92 -6.94
C TYR A 356 17.52 12.23 -6.21
N LYS A 357 16.35 12.81 -6.48
CA LYS A 357 15.83 14.02 -5.83
C LYS A 357 14.72 13.68 -4.84
N LEU A 358 13.91 12.68 -5.17
CA LEU A 358 12.95 12.08 -4.26
C LEU A 358 13.19 10.57 -4.24
N PRO A 359 13.21 9.94 -3.05
CA PRO A 359 13.48 8.51 -2.95
C PRO A 359 12.35 7.68 -3.58
N PRO A 360 12.68 6.53 -4.18
CA PRO A 360 11.69 5.50 -4.52
C PRO A 360 11.07 4.90 -3.25
N GLU A 361 9.98 4.15 -3.42
CA GLU A 361 9.24 3.54 -2.31
C GLU A 361 9.88 2.21 -1.85
N ILE A 362 11.17 2.27 -1.53
CA ILE A 362 11.90 1.20 -0.85
C ILE A 362 12.38 1.76 0.48
N THR A 363 12.06 1.09 1.57
CA THR A 363 12.55 1.50 2.90
C THR A 363 13.06 0.32 3.68
N PHE A 364 14.08 0.59 4.48
CA PHE A 364 14.64 -0.36 5.41
C PHE A 364 14.51 0.21 6.81
N SER A 365 14.25 -0.67 7.78
CA SER A 365 14.37 -0.33 9.19
C SER A 365 14.94 -1.52 9.94
N TYR A 366 15.66 -1.25 11.01
CA TYR A 366 16.22 -2.27 11.85
C TYR A 366 15.82 -2.00 13.31
N ASP A 367 15.10 -2.96 13.91
CA ASP A 367 14.75 -2.90 15.32
C ASP A 367 15.86 -3.57 16.14
N ASN A 368 16.76 -2.76 16.70
CA ASN A 368 17.90 -3.24 17.46
C ASN A 368 17.53 -3.49 18.94
N GLN A 369 16.73 -4.53 19.18
CA GLN A 369 16.35 -4.95 20.53
C GLN A 369 17.50 -5.64 21.27
N THR A 370 17.47 -5.57 22.61
CA THR A 370 18.42 -6.29 23.47
C THR A 370 18.24 -7.81 23.37
N ASP A 371 17.00 -8.26 23.16
CA ASP A 371 16.66 -9.66 22.93
C ASP A 371 16.97 -10.02 21.47
N GLU A 372 17.93 -10.92 21.26
CA GLU A 372 18.35 -11.36 19.93
C GLU A 372 17.21 -11.99 19.12
N ALA A 373 16.22 -12.60 19.79
CA ALA A 373 15.06 -13.17 19.10
C ALA A 373 14.10 -12.11 18.54
N LYS A 374 14.29 -10.84 18.90
CA LYS A 374 13.44 -9.71 18.48
C LYS A 374 14.17 -8.72 17.57
N LYS A 375 15.45 -8.98 17.25
CA LYS A 375 16.19 -8.21 16.25
C LYS A 375 15.61 -8.53 14.87
N ILE A 376 14.90 -7.57 14.29
CA ILE A 376 14.21 -7.76 13.01
C ILE A 376 14.62 -6.64 12.05
N VAL A 377 15.05 -7.02 10.85
CA VAL A 377 15.21 -6.09 9.73
C VAL A 377 13.89 -6.05 8.95
N THR A 378 13.22 -4.90 8.90
CA THR A 378 12.03 -4.74 8.06
C THR A 378 12.42 -4.14 6.71
N VAL A 379 11.96 -4.77 5.65
CA VAL A 379 12.19 -4.37 4.26
C VAL A 379 10.83 -4.12 3.62
N ASN A 380 10.55 -2.86 3.30
CA ASN A 380 9.34 -2.46 2.60
C ASN A 380 9.66 -2.14 1.14
N ILE A 381 8.94 -2.77 0.20
CA ILE A 381 9.13 -2.57 -1.24
C ILE A 381 7.77 -2.30 -1.87
N ASN A 382 7.49 -1.07 -2.27
CA ASN A 382 6.32 -0.74 -3.08
C ASN A 382 6.78 -0.40 -4.49
N ALA A 383 6.71 -1.36 -5.38
CA ALA A 383 7.05 -1.15 -6.79
C ALA A 383 5.95 -0.32 -7.46
N LEU A 384 6.10 1.00 -7.48
CA LEU A 384 5.18 1.91 -8.19
C LEU A 384 5.58 1.99 -9.67
N THR A 385 4.92 1.18 -10.50
CA THR A 385 5.30 0.93 -11.89
C THR A 385 4.39 1.64 -12.88
N ILE A 386 4.93 2.02 -14.04
CA ILE A 386 4.13 2.47 -15.18
C ILE A 386 3.99 1.30 -16.15
N ASP A 387 2.76 1.03 -16.58
CA ASP A 387 2.47 -0.09 -17.49
C ASP A 387 3.38 -0.04 -18.72
N LYS A 388 4.09 -1.15 -18.96
CA LYS A 388 5.08 -1.32 -20.01
C LYS A 388 4.52 -1.13 -21.42
N ASN A 389 3.21 -1.18 -21.62
CA ASN A 389 2.57 -0.99 -22.93
C ASN A 389 2.32 0.49 -23.24
N ASN A 390 2.34 1.35 -22.22
CA ASN A 390 2.05 2.76 -22.38
C ASN A 390 3.22 3.43 -23.09
N ARG A 391 2.90 4.21 -24.13
CA ARG A 391 3.85 4.96 -24.94
C ARG A 391 3.27 6.33 -25.20
N GLY A 392 4.15 7.32 -25.31
CA GLY A 392 3.76 8.66 -25.70
C GLY A 392 4.96 9.57 -25.71
N VAL A 393 5.05 10.44 -26.70
CA VAL A 393 6.09 11.46 -26.81
C VAL A 393 5.41 12.75 -27.25
N VAL A 394 5.65 13.82 -26.52
CA VAL A 394 5.20 15.16 -26.89
C VAL A 394 6.36 16.12 -26.69
N GLY A 395 6.70 16.87 -27.73
CA GLY A 395 7.75 17.87 -27.69
C GLY A 395 7.22 19.25 -28.02
N GLY A 396 7.93 20.29 -27.59
CA GLY A 396 7.65 21.67 -27.93
C GLY A 396 7.76 22.60 -26.72
N ASN A 397 7.06 23.73 -26.80
CA ASN A 397 7.12 24.77 -25.77
C ASN A 397 5.81 24.88 -24.97
N SER A 398 4.75 24.21 -25.43
CA SER A 398 3.43 24.26 -24.81
C SER A 398 3.31 23.28 -23.65
N PRO A 399 2.48 23.58 -22.63
CA PRO A 399 2.22 22.63 -21.56
C PRO A 399 1.58 21.33 -22.05
N VAL A 400 1.88 20.23 -21.36
CA VAL A 400 1.29 18.91 -21.56
C VAL A 400 0.62 18.42 -20.29
N GLN A 401 -0.38 17.57 -20.43
CA GLN A 401 -1.06 16.91 -19.32
C GLN A 401 -0.74 15.43 -19.34
N ILE A 402 -0.27 14.91 -18.20
CA ILE A 402 -0.13 13.48 -17.96
C ILE A 402 -1.33 13.03 -17.12
N LYS A 403 -2.01 11.99 -17.60
CA LYS A 403 -3.10 11.33 -16.88
C LYS A 403 -2.63 9.95 -16.47
N SER A 404 -2.70 9.66 -15.17
CA SER A 404 -2.24 8.41 -14.59
C SER A 404 -3.35 7.79 -13.76
N THR A 405 -3.69 6.54 -14.06
CA THR A 405 -4.75 5.78 -13.39
C THR A 405 -4.14 4.60 -12.67
N LEU A 406 -4.39 4.47 -11.36
CA LEU A 406 -3.97 3.29 -10.61
C LEU A 406 -4.84 2.10 -11.04
N THR A 407 -4.26 1.11 -11.72
CA THR A 407 -5.04 0.00 -12.30
C THR A 407 -5.09 -1.22 -11.38
N ASN A 408 -4.02 -1.48 -10.65
CA ASN A 408 -3.93 -2.66 -9.79
C ASN A 408 -2.91 -2.44 -8.66
N ILE A 409 -3.15 -3.07 -7.51
CA ILE A 409 -2.18 -3.24 -6.42
C ILE A 409 -2.16 -4.74 -6.08
N THR A 410 -1.02 -5.38 -6.28
CA THR A 410 -0.82 -6.80 -5.97
C THR A 410 0.25 -6.96 -4.90
N PRO A 411 -0.08 -7.45 -3.69
CA PRO A 411 0.94 -7.78 -2.70
C PRO A 411 1.76 -8.99 -3.18
N PHE A 412 3.02 -9.04 -2.77
CA PHE A 412 3.84 -10.23 -3.00
C PHE A 412 3.37 -11.33 -2.04
N PRO A 413 3.48 -12.60 -2.43
CA PRO A 413 2.92 -13.72 -1.67
C PRO A 413 3.77 -14.07 -0.43
N TYR A 414 4.34 -13.10 0.28
CA TYR A 414 5.07 -13.37 1.52
C TYR A 414 4.13 -13.60 2.70
N ALA A 415 4.53 -14.49 3.63
CA ALA A 415 3.77 -14.72 4.85
C ALA A 415 3.66 -13.41 5.66
N SER A 416 2.45 -13.05 6.07
CA SER A 416 2.19 -11.85 6.88
C SER A 416 2.56 -12.12 8.34
N GLY A 417 3.50 -11.35 8.88
CA GLY A 417 4.01 -11.54 10.25
C GLY A 417 5.17 -10.61 10.57
N SER A 418 5.97 -10.98 11.58
CA SER A 418 7.10 -10.19 12.05
C SER A 418 8.45 -10.64 11.48
N ALA A 419 8.59 -11.87 10.97
CA ALA A 419 9.84 -12.35 10.38
C ALA A 419 9.58 -13.51 9.42
N ASN A 420 9.54 -13.21 8.12
CA ASN A 420 9.17 -14.16 7.07
C ASN A 420 10.32 -14.54 6.14
N THR A 421 11.50 -13.93 6.30
CA THR A 421 12.61 -14.01 5.34
C THR A 421 13.95 -14.17 6.08
N ARG A 422 14.88 -14.93 5.49
CA ARG A 422 16.27 -15.10 5.98
C ARG A 422 17.26 -14.19 5.24
N TRP A 423 17.11 -14.10 3.93
CA TRP A 423 17.87 -13.18 3.09
C TRP A 423 17.00 -12.68 1.95
N ILE A 424 17.25 -11.46 1.50
CA ILE A 424 16.57 -10.85 0.35
C ILE A 424 17.59 -10.11 -0.52
N ARG A 425 17.47 -10.31 -1.83
CA ARG A 425 18.18 -9.60 -2.88
C ARG A 425 17.17 -8.74 -3.64
N ILE A 426 17.41 -7.44 -3.68
CA ILE A 426 16.60 -6.48 -4.43
C ILE A 426 17.51 -5.92 -5.52
N GLY A 427 17.17 -6.15 -6.77
CA GLY A 427 17.96 -5.78 -7.92
C GLY A 427 17.17 -4.97 -8.93
N VAL A 428 17.82 -3.97 -9.53
CA VAL A 428 17.30 -3.21 -10.66
C VAL A 428 18.21 -3.45 -11.86
N ASN A 429 17.62 -3.98 -12.92
CA ASN A 429 18.29 -4.26 -14.18
C ASN A 429 18.08 -3.09 -15.15
N THR A 430 19.19 -2.48 -15.58
CA THR A 430 19.17 -1.36 -16.52
C THR A 430 20.42 -1.35 -17.41
N SER A 431 20.21 -1.02 -18.69
CA SER A 431 21.29 -0.78 -19.65
C SER A 431 22.03 0.53 -19.39
N ASP A 432 21.43 1.47 -18.65
CA ASP A 432 22.03 2.77 -18.33
C ASP A 432 22.98 2.66 -17.13
N SER A 433 24.29 2.82 -17.38
CA SER A 433 25.31 2.74 -16.34
C SER A 433 25.16 3.80 -15.25
N GLN A 434 24.65 4.99 -15.59
CA GLN A 434 24.47 6.08 -14.62
C GLN A 434 23.30 5.78 -13.67
N ALA A 435 22.23 5.19 -14.21
CA ALA A 435 21.12 4.69 -13.41
C ALA A 435 21.58 3.56 -12.46
N ARG A 436 22.45 2.64 -12.91
CA ARG A 436 23.02 1.59 -12.02
C ARG A 436 23.78 2.18 -10.85
N THR A 437 24.71 3.10 -11.11
CA THR A 437 25.49 3.76 -10.05
C THR A 437 24.59 4.53 -9.09
N MET A 438 23.54 5.18 -9.60
CA MET A 438 22.55 5.85 -8.77
C MET A 438 21.83 4.86 -7.84
N TRP A 439 21.34 3.73 -8.36
CA TRP A 439 20.66 2.69 -7.57
C TRP A 439 21.59 2.07 -6.52
N THR A 440 22.85 1.78 -6.88
CA THR A 440 23.90 1.34 -5.94
C THR A 440 24.07 2.35 -4.80
N ASN A 441 24.21 3.64 -5.12
CA ASN A 441 24.36 4.69 -4.12
C ASN A 441 23.11 4.82 -3.23
N TYR A 442 21.91 4.72 -3.82
CA TYR A 442 20.66 4.77 -3.09
C TYR A 442 20.51 3.60 -2.12
N PHE A 443 20.77 2.36 -2.56
CA PHE A 443 20.69 1.18 -1.72
C PHE A 443 21.68 1.25 -0.56
N ASN A 444 22.93 1.64 -0.85
CA ASN A 444 23.97 1.77 0.16
C ASN A 444 23.61 2.83 1.21
N TYR A 445 23.23 4.04 0.76
CA TYR A 445 22.83 5.12 1.65
C TYR A 445 21.63 4.74 2.53
N THR A 446 20.58 4.17 1.92
CA THR A 446 19.37 3.78 2.65
C THR A 446 19.65 2.70 3.70
N ALA A 447 20.50 1.72 3.37
CA ALA A 447 20.90 0.67 4.31
C ALA A 447 21.74 1.20 5.48
N ILE A 448 22.69 2.12 5.21
CA ILE A 448 23.51 2.78 6.24
C ILE A 448 22.63 3.58 7.20
N VAL A 449 21.74 4.42 6.68
CA VAL A 449 20.86 5.28 7.49
C VAL A 449 19.91 4.45 8.34
N ALA A 450 19.40 3.34 7.80
CA ALA A 450 18.54 2.41 8.53
C ALA A 450 19.28 1.55 9.57
N GLY A 451 20.63 1.55 9.55
CA GLY A 451 21.43 0.72 10.46
C GLY A 451 21.32 -0.78 10.18
N VAL A 452 21.11 -1.17 8.92
CA VAL A 452 21.01 -2.60 8.53
C VAL A 452 22.32 -3.31 8.89
N PRO A 453 22.28 -4.43 9.64
CA PRO A 453 23.49 -5.03 10.21
C PRO A 453 24.38 -5.72 9.17
N ASN A 454 23.79 -6.52 8.27
CA ASN A 454 24.53 -7.35 7.31
C ASN A 454 23.96 -7.16 5.90
N TYR A 455 24.64 -6.37 5.07
CA TYR A 455 24.24 -6.18 3.68
C TYR A 455 25.45 -6.03 2.74
N VAL A 456 25.22 -6.30 1.47
CA VAL A 456 26.19 -6.13 0.39
C VAL A 456 25.49 -5.42 -0.77
N VAL A 457 26.08 -4.32 -1.25
CA VAL A 457 25.62 -3.63 -2.47
C VAL A 457 26.66 -3.79 -3.55
N LYS A 458 26.25 -4.24 -4.74
CA LYS A 458 27.14 -4.49 -5.88
C LYS A 458 26.44 -4.21 -7.20
N GLU A 459 27.26 -4.00 -8.23
CA GLU A 459 26.85 -4.02 -9.62
C GLU A 459 27.38 -5.30 -10.27
N GLU A 460 26.50 -6.03 -10.97
CA GLU A 460 26.83 -7.25 -11.68
C GLU A 460 26.19 -7.20 -13.07
N GLY A 461 27.02 -7.07 -14.11
CA GLY A 461 26.55 -6.90 -15.49
C GLY A 461 25.70 -5.63 -15.67
N THR A 462 24.41 -5.81 -15.98
CA THR A 462 23.42 -4.72 -16.13
C THR A 462 22.57 -4.51 -14.89
N GLU A 463 22.85 -5.22 -13.79
CA GLU A 463 22.06 -5.14 -12.57
C GLU A 463 22.83 -4.42 -11.46
N SER A 464 22.15 -3.51 -10.78
CA SER A 464 22.57 -2.96 -9.48
C SER A 464 21.68 -3.56 -8.39
N TYR A 465 22.26 -4.18 -7.38
CA TYR A 465 21.48 -4.88 -6.35
C TYR A 465 22.02 -4.67 -4.94
N ILE A 466 21.12 -4.84 -3.98
CA ILE A 466 21.43 -5.01 -2.56
C ILE A 466 21.02 -6.41 -2.12
N LEU A 467 21.94 -7.12 -1.47
CA LEU A 467 21.68 -8.37 -0.76
C LEU A 467 21.70 -8.06 0.74
N ILE A 468 20.57 -8.23 1.40
CA ILE A 468 20.41 -8.09 2.85
C ILE A 468 20.34 -9.49 3.43
N ASN A 469 21.21 -9.76 4.40
CA ASN A 469 21.14 -10.94 5.24
C ASN A 469 20.62 -10.53 6.62
N GLY A 470 19.99 -11.49 7.28
CA GLY A 470 19.61 -11.37 8.67
C GLY A 470 20.75 -11.02 9.63
N TYR A 471 20.39 -10.79 10.88
CA TYR A 471 21.34 -10.87 11.98
C TYR A 471 21.96 -12.27 12.07
N ASP A 472 21.14 -13.32 11.94
CA ASP A 472 21.54 -14.71 11.78
C ASP A 472 21.89 -14.98 10.31
N THR A 473 23.18 -15.13 10.03
CA THR A 473 23.68 -15.39 8.68
C THR A 473 23.70 -16.88 8.32
N SER A 474 23.21 -17.76 9.20
CA SER A 474 23.19 -19.20 8.92
C SER A 474 22.07 -19.59 7.95
N THR A 475 22.36 -20.51 7.03
CA THR A 475 21.42 -20.93 5.98
C THR A 475 20.21 -21.71 6.51
N THR A 476 20.32 -22.27 7.72
CA THR A 476 19.24 -22.93 8.47
C THR A 476 18.78 -22.10 9.66
N GLY A 477 19.19 -20.84 9.71
CA GLY A 477 18.96 -19.91 10.80
C GLY A 477 17.52 -19.50 10.95
N ARG A 478 17.29 -18.64 11.93
CA ARG A 478 15.98 -18.05 12.17
C ARG A 478 15.58 -17.10 11.04
N TYR A 479 14.28 -16.94 10.85
CA TYR A 479 13.77 -15.81 10.10
C TYR A 479 13.90 -14.57 10.98
N ASP A 480 14.57 -13.56 10.47
CA ASP A 480 14.88 -12.30 11.16
C ASP A 480 14.81 -11.09 10.23
N ILE A 481 14.30 -11.30 9.01
CA ILE A 481 13.88 -10.26 8.08
C ILE A 481 12.36 -10.33 7.91
N ASN A 482 11.71 -9.17 8.01
CA ASN A 482 10.31 -9.00 7.64
C ASN A 482 10.20 -8.30 6.29
N VAL A 483 9.77 -9.02 5.26
CA VAL A 483 9.55 -8.43 3.95
C VAL A 483 8.06 -8.12 3.77
N ILE A 484 7.77 -6.86 3.48
CA ILE A 484 6.44 -6.36 3.12
C ILE A 484 6.59 -5.75 1.73
N ALA A 485 6.05 -6.43 0.71
CA ALA A 485 6.24 -6.01 -0.67
C ALA A 485 4.93 -6.01 -1.45
N SER A 486 4.78 -5.03 -2.33
CA SER A 486 3.65 -4.90 -3.25
C SER A 486 4.09 -4.29 -4.59
N ASN A 487 3.34 -4.57 -5.64
CA ASN A 487 3.46 -3.92 -6.94
C ASN A 487 2.17 -3.16 -7.24
N ALA A 488 2.29 -1.88 -7.53
CA ALA A 488 1.20 -1.02 -7.97
C ALA A 488 1.46 -0.57 -9.40
N THR A 489 0.53 -0.85 -10.31
CA THR A 489 0.68 -0.49 -11.72
C THR A 489 -0.20 0.70 -12.06
N TYR A 490 0.39 1.67 -12.76
CA TYR A 490 -0.28 2.86 -13.28
C TYR A 490 -0.37 2.81 -14.79
N SER A 491 -1.58 3.00 -15.33
CA SER A 491 -1.78 3.29 -16.75
C SER A 491 -1.69 4.79 -16.97
N THR A 492 -0.70 5.21 -17.75
CA THR A 492 -0.31 6.60 -17.96
C THR A 492 -0.46 7.00 -19.44
N SER A 493 -1.04 8.18 -19.70
CA SER A 493 -1.11 8.77 -21.04
C SER A 493 -0.71 10.24 -21.01
N VAL A 494 -0.16 10.75 -22.11
CA VAL A 494 0.24 12.15 -22.27
C VAL A 494 -0.60 12.82 -23.35
N HIS A 495 -1.03 14.05 -23.10
CA HIS A 495 -1.82 14.87 -24.02
C HIS A 495 -1.24 16.29 -24.09
N GLY A 496 -1.16 16.88 -25.28
CA GLY A 496 -0.85 18.32 -25.42
C GLY A 496 -2.04 19.17 -24.97
N ILE A 497 -1.79 20.26 -24.22
CA ILE A 497 -2.84 21.18 -23.75
C ILE A 497 -3.16 22.26 -24.82
N GLY A 498 -2.43 22.29 -25.95
CA GLY A 498 -2.62 23.24 -27.04
C GLY A 498 -2.89 22.59 -28.40
N GLY A 499 -4.14 22.72 -28.88
CA GLY A 499 -4.52 22.66 -30.29
C GLY A 499 -5.34 21.46 -30.75
N ILE A 500 -6.67 21.58 -30.69
CA ILE A 500 -7.48 21.12 -31.83
C ILE A 500 -7.36 22.23 -32.88
N VAL A 501 -6.73 21.95 -34.02
CA VAL A 501 -7.03 22.65 -35.28
C VAL A 501 -6.92 21.61 -36.40
N GLN A 502 -8.10 21.10 -36.78
CA GLN A 502 -8.51 20.29 -37.95
C GLN A 502 -7.71 19.04 -38.34
#